data_AF-G0U544-F1
#
_entry.id   AF-G0U544-F1
#
_cell.length_a   1.000
_cell.length_b   1.000
_cell.length_c   1.000
_cell.angle_alpha   90.00
_cell.angle_beta   90.00
_cell.angle_gamma   90.00
#
_symmetry.space_group_name_H-M   'P 1'
#
loop_
_entity.id
_entity.type
_entity.pdbx_description
1 polymer ?
#
loop_
_entity_poly.entity_id
_entity_poly.type
_entity_poly.pdbx_seq_one_letter_code
_entity_poly.pdbx_strand_id
1 'polypeptide(L)'
;MQGSWSILKKNCLNFFSGVTIFAQQTQEAYNIWLRIYNRQLQYAPADFVEQSETFSPDYHKRFHSQSKNMWVDKELSTEVSQKEVAMLMRYKLDMWRMAHSGCALLALGGYAIPLGVFWLANDTWVPSSFNLTPEELKAWRHAQDLYRYRSAPSYLTDTKWHFDFHAYPWNETQERAWDDLFEKNDVRRDPKVVRPAAEMYDGFIKFELIRRKSLRHLCRSMNIPTFPMLARLCNGTRVRDYWNLAWCEDYMVITQKLHERMTDEELYDYAWRRYLAPYDKNLNREQLLQRVEDYFEFLGPDFVEQGKAPNLVILTNYVLGYYNDPAYLEEDISELDKNDYDHLASWGKDAFLRRLEFENGPLRDQVEAHTQRLLAQRAAAEKATATGTVTGDGSFAPRLA
;
A
#
# COMPACT_ATOMS: atom_id res chain seq x y z
N MET A 1 16.23 -8.59 14.50
CA MET A 1 14.80 -8.95 14.66
C MET A 1 14.27 -8.22 15.89
N GLN A 2 13.18 -7.45 15.76
CA GLN A 2 12.57 -6.72 16.88
C GLN A 2 11.61 -7.66 17.63
N GLY A 3 11.90 -7.93 18.89
CA GLY A 3 10.99 -8.61 19.82
C GLY A 3 11.15 -7.99 21.18
N SER A 4 10.04 -7.70 21.87
CA SER A 4 10.07 -7.10 23.20
C SER A 4 9.72 -8.14 24.24
N TRP A 5 10.46 -8.15 25.36
CA TRP A 5 10.12 -8.98 26.52
C TRP A 5 8.73 -8.64 27.08
N SER A 6 8.32 -7.37 27.04
CA SER A 6 6.99 -6.96 27.48
C SER A 6 5.89 -7.55 26.61
N ILE A 7 6.09 -7.54 25.29
CA ILE A 7 5.16 -8.12 24.31
C ILE A 7 5.10 -9.64 24.47
N LEU A 8 6.25 -10.30 24.62
CA LEU A 8 6.30 -11.74 24.87
C LEU A 8 5.51 -12.12 26.12
N LYS A 9 5.74 -11.41 27.24
CA LYS A 9 5.02 -11.65 28.49
C LYS A 9 3.52 -11.50 28.31
N LYS A 10 3.06 -10.43 27.65
CA LYS A 10 1.65 -10.19 27.33
C LYS A 10 1.06 -11.33 26.49
N ASN A 11 1.68 -11.65 25.36
CA ASN A 11 1.18 -12.67 24.44
C ASN A 11 1.19 -14.08 25.05
N CYS A 12 2.14 -14.39 25.93
CA CYS A 12 2.14 -15.65 26.69
C CYS A 12 0.97 -15.71 27.69
N LEU A 13 0.66 -14.60 28.38
CA LEU A 13 -0.49 -14.54 29.30
C LEU A 13 -1.81 -14.67 28.55
N ASN A 14 -1.92 -14.04 27.38
CA ASN A 14 -3.14 -14.03 26.58
C ASN A 14 -3.26 -15.26 25.65
N PHE A 15 -2.27 -16.16 25.62
CA PHE A 15 -2.17 -17.21 24.61
C PHE A 15 -3.42 -18.07 24.50
N PHE A 16 -3.87 -18.69 25.61
CA PHE A 16 -5.01 -19.59 25.58
C PHE A 16 -6.31 -18.87 25.24
N SER A 17 -6.57 -17.72 25.88
CA SER A 17 -7.75 -16.90 25.59
C SER A 17 -7.78 -16.43 24.13
N GLY A 18 -6.64 -15.99 23.60
CA GLY A 18 -6.51 -15.54 22.22
C GLY A 18 -6.69 -16.66 21.19
N VAL A 19 -6.22 -17.88 21.50
CA VAL A 19 -6.49 -19.08 20.70
C VAL A 19 -7.97 -19.46 20.75
N THR A 20 -8.63 -19.37 21.91
CA THR A 20 -10.07 -19.63 22.03
C THR A 20 -10.89 -18.65 21.19
N ILE A 21 -10.60 -17.35 21.28
CA ILE A 21 -11.26 -16.32 20.46
C ILE A 21 -11.03 -16.59 18.97
N PHE A 22 -9.79 -16.89 18.59
CA PHE A 22 -9.45 -17.22 17.20
C PHE A 22 -10.23 -18.45 16.68
N ALA A 23 -10.37 -19.50 17.50
CA ALA A 23 -11.11 -20.70 17.14
C ALA A 23 -12.61 -20.41 16.93
N GLN A 24 -13.21 -19.57 17.78
CA GLN A 24 -14.59 -19.13 17.62
C GLN A 24 -14.78 -18.32 16.32
N GLN A 25 -13.89 -17.35 16.09
CA GLN A 25 -13.89 -16.54 14.86
C GLN A 25 -13.68 -17.38 13.60
N THR A 26 -12.95 -18.50 13.69
CA THR A 26 -12.71 -19.40 12.55
C THR A 26 -14.01 -19.97 11.98
N GLN A 27 -14.92 -20.41 12.84
CA GLN A 27 -16.19 -20.97 12.41
C GLN A 27 -17.07 -19.91 11.76
N GLU A 28 -17.18 -18.73 12.38
CA GLU A 28 -17.95 -17.61 11.85
C GLU A 28 -17.38 -17.11 10.51
N ALA A 29 -16.07 -16.92 10.42
CA ALA A 29 -15.41 -16.49 9.20
C ALA A 29 -15.55 -17.50 8.06
N TYR A 30 -15.52 -18.80 8.35
CA TYR A 30 -15.77 -19.84 7.35
C TYR A 30 -17.19 -19.77 6.79
N ASN A 31 -18.20 -19.59 7.66
CA ASN A 31 -19.60 -19.46 7.25
C ASN A 31 -19.84 -18.20 6.39
N ILE A 32 -19.19 -17.08 6.74
CA ILE A 32 -19.24 -15.85 5.94
C ILE A 32 -18.57 -16.10 4.58
N TRP A 33 -17.35 -16.63 4.57
CA TRP A 33 -16.61 -16.93 3.35
C TRP A 33 -17.39 -17.86 2.42
N LEU A 34 -18.03 -18.91 2.95
CA LEU A 34 -18.79 -19.87 2.16
C LEU A 34 -20.01 -19.23 1.48
N ARG A 35 -20.73 -18.34 2.18
CA ARG A 35 -21.84 -17.57 1.57
C ARG A 35 -21.36 -16.69 0.43
N ILE A 36 -20.28 -15.92 0.65
CA ILE A 36 -19.68 -15.06 -0.37
C ILE A 36 -19.20 -15.90 -1.56
N TYR A 37 -18.54 -17.02 -1.30
CA TYR A 37 -18.01 -17.92 -2.33
C TYR A 37 -19.11 -18.54 -3.18
N ASN A 38 -20.16 -19.07 -2.56
CA ASN A 38 -21.30 -19.65 -3.29
C ASN A 38 -22.01 -18.61 -4.15
N ARG A 39 -22.18 -17.39 -3.63
CA ARG A 39 -22.73 -16.27 -4.41
C ARG A 39 -21.84 -15.93 -5.61
N GLN A 40 -20.53 -15.86 -5.40
CA GLN A 40 -19.57 -15.62 -6.48
C GLN A 40 -19.63 -16.68 -7.57
N LEU A 41 -19.74 -17.96 -7.21
CA LEU A 41 -19.91 -19.04 -8.19
C LEU A 41 -21.18 -18.91 -9.02
N GLN A 42 -22.25 -18.35 -8.44
CA GLN A 42 -23.56 -18.27 -9.08
C GLN A 42 -23.73 -17.01 -9.95
N TYR A 43 -23.22 -15.87 -9.49
CA TYR A 43 -23.54 -14.56 -10.08
C TYR A 43 -22.34 -13.81 -10.66
N ALA A 44 -21.10 -14.21 -10.34
CA ALA A 44 -19.94 -13.50 -10.85
C ALA A 44 -19.73 -13.77 -12.36
N PRO A 45 -19.07 -12.85 -13.09
CA PRO A 45 -18.66 -13.10 -14.47
C PRO A 45 -17.79 -14.36 -14.60
N ALA A 46 -17.90 -15.07 -15.73
CA ALA A 46 -17.15 -16.30 -15.99
C ALA A 46 -15.63 -16.12 -15.81
N ASP A 47 -15.06 -15.03 -16.35
CA ASP A 47 -13.64 -14.70 -16.20
C ASP A 47 -13.19 -14.59 -14.73
N PHE A 48 -14.07 -14.11 -13.84
CA PHE A 48 -13.83 -14.03 -12.40
C PHE A 48 -13.89 -15.42 -11.76
N VAL A 49 -14.89 -16.24 -12.10
CA VAL A 49 -15.05 -17.60 -11.55
C VAL A 49 -13.90 -18.50 -11.96
N GLU A 50 -13.50 -18.44 -13.22
CA GLU A 50 -12.42 -19.26 -13.79
C GLU A 50 -11.02 -18.78 -13.36
N GLN A 51 -10.91 -17.56 -12.83
CA GLN A 51 -9.64 -16.98 -12.38
C GLN A 51 -8.60 -16.95 -13.50
N SER A 52 -8.99 -16.43 -14.67
CA SER A 52 -8.18 -16.38 -15.89
C SER A 52 -6.76 -15.85 -15.64
N GLU A 53 -5.76 -16.68 -15.96
CA GLU A 53 -4.36 -16.25 -15.97
C GLU A 53 -4.08 -15.41 -17.24
N THR A 54 -3.23 -14.41 -17.07
CA THR A 54 -2.70 -13.58 -18.14
C THR A 54 -1.19 -13.75 -18.26
N PHE A 55 -0.73 -13.72 -19.50
CA PHE A 55 0.68 -13.82 -19.87
C PHE A 55 1.10 -12.51 -20.51
N SER A 56 1.99 -11.77 -19.85
CA SER A 56 2.59 -10.57 -20.43
C SER A 56 3.83 -10.95 -21.26
N PRO A 57 3.93 -10.50 -22.52
CA PRO A 57 5.10 -10.74 -23.39
C PRO A 57 6.40 -10.22 -22.77
N ASP A 58 6.33 -9.08 -22.07
CA ASP A 58 7.50 -8.36 -21.57
C ASP A 58 8.26 -9.12 -20.48
N TYR A 59 7.64 -10.15 -19.86
CA TYR A 59 8.29 -10.85 -18.76
C TYR A 59 8.03 -12.36 -18.65
N HIS A 60 7.25 -12.99 -19.53
CA HIS A 60 6.87 -14.42 -19.43
C HIS A 60 6.40 -14.82 -18.01
N LYS A 61 5.73 -13.90 -17.30
CA LYS A 61 5.30 -14.08 -15.91
C LYS A 61 3.79 -14.24 -15.86
N ARG A 62 3.33 -15.35 -15.28
CA ARG A 62 1.93 -15.61 -14.95
C ARG A 62 1.40 -14.59 -13.93
N PHE A 63 0.21 -14.06 -14.19
CA PHE A 63 -0.49 -13.17 -13.27
C PHE A 63 -2.00 -13.15 -13.54
N HIS A 64 -2.81 -12.60 -12.64
CA HIS A 64 -4.24 -12.40 -12.87
C HIS A 64 -4.51 -10.96 -13.29
N SER A 65 -5.19 -10.76 -14.42
CA SER A 65 -5.62 -9.41 -14.81
C SER A 65 -6.66 -8.86 -13.85
N GLN A 66 -6.49 -7.60 -13.46
CA GLN A 66 -7.46 -6.92 -12.60
C GLN A 66 -8.85 -6.86 -13.24
N SER A 67 -8.93 -6.47 -14.52
CA SER A 67 -10.21 -6.24 -15.21
C SER A 67 -11.05 -7.51 -15.39
N LYS A 68 -10.40 -8.68 -15.37
CA LYS A 68 -11.05 -9.99 -15.53
C LYS A 68 -11.35 -10.68 -14.21
N ASN A 69 -10.45 -10.55 -13.24
CA ASN A 69 -10.46 -11.39 -12.03
C ASN A 69 -10.86 -10.64 -10.76
N MET A 70 -11.38 -9.42 -10.87
CA MET A 70 -11.98 -8.66 -9.78
C MET A 70 -13.43 -8.33 -10.13
N TRP A 71 -14.29 -8.32 -9.13
CA TRP A 71 -15.71 -8.08 -9.30
C TRP A 71 -16.30 -7.46 -8.04
N VAL A 72 -16.86 -6.26 -8.20
CA VAL A 72 -17.62 -5.58 -7.14
C VAL A 72 -19.05 -6.08 -7.19
N ASP A 73 -19.40 -6.93 -6.22
CA ASP A 73 -20.76 -7.45 -6.08
C ASP A 73 -21.66 -6.41 -5.42
N LYS A 74 -22.43 -5.72 -6.27
CA LYS A 74 -23.35 -4.63 -5.87
C LYS A 74 -24.50 -5.10 -4.99
N GLU A 75 -24.74 -6.41 -4.92
CA GLU A 75 -25.84 -7.01 -4.18
C GLU A 75 -25.33 -7.89 -3.03
N LEU A 76 -24.04 -7.87 -2.71
CA LEU A 76 -23.46 -8.70 -1.64
C LEU A 76 -24.16 -8.49 -0.29
N SER A 77 -24.76 -7.31 -0.07
CA SER A 77 -25.50 -6.98 1.15
C SER A 77 -26.75 -7.84 1.39
N THR A 78 -27.23 -8.58 0.38
CA THR A 78 -28.35 -9.52 0.56
C THR A 78 -27.93 -10.80 1.29
N GLU A 79 -26.65 -11.16 1.24
CA GLU A 79 -26.13 -12.39 1.84
C GLU A 79 -25.37 -12.16 3.15
N VAL A 80 -24.62 -11.05 3.22
CA VAL A 80 -23.74 -10.72 4.34
C VAL A 80 -23.80 -9.23 4.65
N SER A 81 -23.71 -8.90 5.92
CA SER A 81 -23.61 -7.54 6.42
C SER A 81 -22.20 -6.96 6.25
N GLN A 82 -22.10 -5.63 6.24
CA GLN A 82 -20.82 -4.92 6.22
C GLN A 82 -19.90 -5.34 7.39
N LYS A 83 -20.46 -5.61 8.59
CA LYS A 83 -19.70 -6.05 9.76
C LYS A 83 -19.11 -7.45 9.58
N GLU A 84 -19.87 -8.36 8.95
CA GLU A 84 -19.37 -9.70 8.61
C GLU A 84 -18.23 -9.63 7.60
N VAL A 85 -18.30 -8.75 6.60
CA VAL A 85 -17.19 -8.53 5.66
C VAL A 85 -15.96 -7.96 6.38
N ALA A 86 -16.15 -6.98 7.26
CA ALA A 86 -15.08 -6.38 8.06
C ALA A 86 -14.38 -7.40 8.98
N MET A 87 -15.15 -8.31 9.56
CA MET A 87 -14.66 -9.42 10.38
C MET A 87 -13.86 -10.40 9.53
N LEU A 88 -14.38 -10.82 8.37
CA LEU A 88 -13.68 -11.72 7.45
C LEU A 88 -12.35 -11.14 6.96
N MET A 89 -12.30 -9.84 6.64
CA MET A 89 -11.05 -9.18 6.21
C MET A 89 -9.97 -9.23 7.29
N ARG A 90 -10.32 -8.94 8.56
CA ARG A 90 -9.40 -9.06 9.70
C ARG A 90 -8.97 -10.52 9.91
N TYR A 91 -9.94 -11.43 9.92
CA TYR A 91 -9.69 -12.85 10.13
C TYR A 91 -8.74 -13.45 9.08
N LYS A 92 -8.86 -13.07 7.80
CA LYS A 92 -7.95 -13.58 6.74
C LYS A 92 -6.48 -13.26 7.02
N LEU A 93 -6.16 -12.09 7.56
CA LEU A 93 -4.79 -11.74 7.95
C LEU A 93 -4.35 -12.51 9.19
N ASP A 94 -5.22 -12.63 10.18
CA ASP A 94 -4.97 -13.37 11.42
C ASP A 94 -4.79 -14.88 11.21
N MET A 95 -5.56 -15.46 10.29
CA MET A 95 -5.42 -16.86 9.89
C MET A 95 -4.03 -17.14 9.34
N TRP A 96 -3.47 -16.22 8.56
CA TRP A 96 -2.10 -16.38 8.11
C TRP A 96 -1.10 -16.28 9.25
N ARG A 97 -1.25 -15.29 10.14
CA ARG A 97 -0.39 -15.10 11.32
C ARG A 97 -0.38 -16.36 12.21
N MET A 98 -1.54 -16.99 12.40
CA MET A 98 -1.68 -18.27 13.09
C MET A 98 -1.04 -19.43 12.32
N ALA A 99 -1.39 -19.60 11.05
CA ALA A 99 -0.95 -20.74 10.25
C ALA A 99 0.57 -20.77 10.11
N HIS A 100 1.23 -19.63 9.93
CA HIS A 100 2.68 -19.60 9.72
C HIS A 100 3.45 -20.19 10.90
N SER A 101 3.10 -19.80 12.13
CA SER A 101 3.78 -20.26 13.35
C SER A 101 3.23 -21.59 13.85
N GLY A 102 1.91 -21.79 13.78
CA GLY A 102 1.25 -23.03 14.18
C GLY A 102 1.66 -24.23 13.33
N CYS A 103 1.73 -24.08 12.00
CA CYS A 103 2.17 -25.16 11.12
C CYS A 103 3.65 -25.50 11.31
N ALA A 104 4.49 -24.54 11.70
CA ALA A 104 5.90 -24.81 11.99
C ALA A 104 6.07 -25.77 13.18
N LEU A 105 5.26 -25.60 14.24
CA LEU A 105 5.22 -26.52 15.38
C LEU A 105 4.77 -27.93 14.97
N LEU A 106 3.77 -28.04 14.09
CA LEU A 106 3.32 -29.34 13.58
C LEU A 106 4.36 -30.03 12.69
N ALA A 107 5.08 -29.26 11.86
CA ALA A 107 6.03 -29.80 10.90
C ALA A 107 7.39 -30.15 11.52
N LEU A 108 7.87 -29.34 12.46
CA LEU A 108 9.21 -29.48 13.07
C LEU A 108 9.16 -30.02 14.50
N GLY A 109 7.97 -30.24 15.06
CA GLY A 109 7.78 -30.68 16.43
C GLY A 109 8.40 -29.72 17.45
N GLY A 110 8.98 -30.27 18.53
CA GLY A 110 9.59 -29.48 19.61
C GLY A 110 10.72 -28.54 19.14
N TYR A 111 11.36 -28.79 17.99
CA TYR A 111 12.39 -27.91 17.45
C TYR A 111 11.87 -26.55 16.98
N ALA A 112 10.56 -26.40 16.77
CA ALA A 112 9.94 -25.11 16.45
C ALA A 112 9.58 -24.27 17.69
N ILE A 113 9.83 -24.75 18.91
CA ILE A 113 9.56 -23.97 20.15
C ILE A 113 10.26 -22.59 20.12
N PRO A 114 11.55 -22.47 19.73
CA PRO A 114 12.18 -21.15 19.60
C PRO A 114 11.46 -20.23 18.62
N LEU A 115 10.94 -20.75 17.50
CA LEU A 115 10.16 -19.97 16.53
C LEU A 115 8.86 -19.45 17.15
N GLY A 116 8.20 -20.26 17.98
CA GLY A 116 7.02 -19.86 18.74
C GLY A 116 7.31 -18.72 19.72
N VAL A 117 8.46 -18.75 20.40
CA VAL A 117 8.89 -17.66 21.29
C VAL A 117 9.11 -16.36 20.50
N PHE A 118 9.80 -16.42 19.36
CA PHE A 118 10.01 -15.23 18.51
C PHE A 118 8.70 -14.69 17.93
N TRP A 119 7.77 -15.57 17.57
CA TRP A 119 6.45 -15.18 17.10
C TRP A 119 5.69 -14.42 18.18
N LEU A 120 5.59 -14.97 19.39
CA LEU A 120 4.88 -14.33 20.51
C LEU A 120 5.56 -13.05 21.01
N ALA A 121 6.86 -12.85 20.74
CA ALA A 121 7.58 -11.65 21.12
C ALA A 121 7.29 -10.43 20.22
N ASN A 122 6.46 -10.55 19.17
CA ASN A 122 6.26 -9.49 18.19
C ASN A 122 4.78 -9.34 17.75
N ASP A 123 4.17 -8.21 18.11
CA ASP A 123 2.78 -7.88 17.78
C ASP A 123 2.52 -7.68 16.28
N THR A 124 3.54 -7.52 15.45
CA THR A 124 3.40 -7.55 13.98
C THR A 124 2.86 -8.89 13.50
N TRP A 125 3.35 -9.98 14.12
CA TRP A 125 3.14 -11.35 13.64
C TRP A 125 2.09 -12.12 14.44
N VAL A 126 1.69 -11.62 15.61
CA VAL A 126 0.62 -12.22 16.43
C VAL A 126 -0.76 -11.74 15.93
N PRO A 127 -1.78 -12.62 15.89
CA PRO A 127 -3.15 -12.25 15.51
C PRO A 127 -3.76 -11.17 16.40
N SER A 128 -4.76 -10.46 15.88
CA SER A 128 -5.49 -9.46 16.67
C SER A 128 -6.18 -10.08 17.90
N SER A 129 -6.60 -11.35 17.85
CA SER A 129 -7.29 -12.06 18.93
C SER A 129 -6.50 -12.21 20.23
N PHE A 130 -5.18 -12.01 20.20
CA PHE A 130 -4.32 -12.08 21.40
C PHE A 130 -4.28 -10.76 22.19
N ASN A 131 -4.96 -9.73 21.69
CA ASN A 131 -5.09 -8.42 22.32
C ASN A 131 -6.51 -8.31 22.86
N LEU A 132 -6.66 -8.51 24.17
CA LEU A 132 -7.93 -8.66 24.86
C LEU A 132 -8.47 -7.31 25.37
N THR A 133 -7.58 -6.35 25.61
CA THR A 133 -7.99 -4.99 26.03
C THR A 133 -7.92 -3.98 24.87
N PRO A 134 -8.69 -2.88 24.94
CA PRO A 134 -8.61 -1.79 23.95
C PRO A 134 -7.20 -1.22 23.80
N GLU A 135 -6.44 -1.11 24.88
CA GLU A 135 -5.07 -0.60 24.92
C GLU A 135 -4.10 -1.56 24.22
N GLU A 136 -4.26 -2.86 24.43
CA GLU A 136 -3.47 -3.88 23.74
C GLU A 136 -3.77 -3.85 22.23
N LEU A 137 -5.04 -3.70 21.84
CA LEU A 137 -5.43 -3.59 20.44
C LEU A 137 -4.89 -2.30 19.79
N LYS A 138 -4.87 -1.21 20.55
CA LYS A 138 -4.23 0.07 20.17
C LYS A 138 -2.74 -0.12 19.92
N ALA A 139 -2.01 -0.73 20.84
CA ALA A 139 -0.58 -1.01 20.69
C ALA A 139 -0.32 -1.95 19.49
N TRP A 140 -1.19 -2.94 19.30
CA TRP A 140 -1.11 -3.84 18.15
C TRP A 140 -1.30 -3.10 16.82
N ARG A 141 -2.33 -2.25 16.68
CA ARG A 141 -2.54 -1.44 15.47
C ARG A 141 -1.36 -0.51 15.18
N HIS A 142 -0.77 0.09 16.22
CA HIS A 142 0.43 0.89 16.09
C HIS A 142 1.63 0.07 15.57
N ALA A 143 1.87 -1.12 16.11
CA ALA A 143 2.91 -2.04 15.62
C ALA A 143 2.68 -2.47 14.16
N GLN A 144 1.41 -2.68 13.79
CA GLN A 144 1.04 -2.97 12.40
C GLN A 144 1.38 -1.79 11.48
N ASP A 145 1.07 -0.55 11.86
CA ASP A 145 1.37 0.65 11.06
C ASP A 145 2.87 0.93 10.95
N LEU A 146 3.65 0.72 12.02
CA LEU A 146 5.12 0.75 11.97
C LEU A 146 5.68 -0.19 10.89
N TYR A 147 5.09 -1.38 10.76
CA TYR A 147 5.48 -2.31 9.69
C TYR A 147 5.09 -1.81 8.29
N ARG A 148 3.97 -1.07 8.17
CA ARG A 148 3.55 -0.44 6.90
C ARG A 148 4.53 0.66 6.49
N TYR A 149 4.88 1.56 7.40
CA TYR A 149 5.86 2.65 7.17
C TYR A 149 7.21 2.13 6.67
N ARG A 150 7.63 0.94 7.11
CA ARG A 150 8.88 0.32 6.65
C ARG A 150 8.88 -0.01 5.15
N SER A 151 7.73 -0.32 4.56
CA SER A 151 7.64 -0.84 3.18
C SER A 151 6.94 0.10 2.21
N ALA A 152 6.04 0.96 2.68
CA ALA A 152 5.25 1.84 1.82
C ALA A 152 6.12 2.82 0.99
N PRO A 153 7.13 3.52 1.55
CA PRO A 153 7.98 4.41 0.76
C PRO A 153 8.73 3.69 -0.36
N SER A 154 9.21 2.46 -0.09
CA SER A 154 9.87 1.62 -1.09
C SER A 154 8.91 1.19 -2.20
N TYR A 155 7.66 0.88 -1.86
CA TYR A 155 6.62 0.55 -2.84
C TYR A 155 6.29 1.75 -3.74
N LEU A 156 5.99 2.90 -3.14
CA LEU A 156 5.64 4.14 -3.85
C LEU A 156 6.74 4.55 -4.84
N THR A 157 8.00 4.42 -4.43
CA THR A 157 9.13 4.90 -5.25
C THR A 157 9.48 3.94 -6.37
N ASP A 158 9.46 2.64 -6.08
CA ASP A 158 9.72 1.65 -7.11
C ASP A 158 8.60 1.60 -8.15
N THR A 159 7.36 1.92 -7.77
CA THR A 159 6.25 2.07 -8.72
C THR A 159 6.32 3.38 -9.50
N LYS A 160 6.56 4.53 -8.84
CA LYS A 160 6.81 5.82 -9.51
C LYS A 160 7.89 5.66 -10.58
N TRP A 161 9.09 5.23 -10.18
CA TRP A 161 10.21 5.02 -11.09
C TRP A 161 9.93 3.98 -12.17
N HIS A 162 9.19 2.90 -11.87
CA HIS A 162 8.88 1.91 -12.90
C HIS A 162 8.04 2.52 -14.01
N PHE A 163 6.99 3.22 -13.63
CA PHE A 163 6.01 3.74 -14.57
C PHE A 163 6.49 5.04 -15.20
N ASP A 164 7.28 5.90 -14.54
CA ASP A 164 7.92 7.07 -15.17
C ASP A 164 8.80 6.67 -16.36
N PHE A 165 9.56 5.59 -16.21
CA PHE A 165 10.43 5.10 -17.29
C PHE A 165 9.67 4.50 -18.48
N HIS A 166 8.37 4.26 -18.32
CA HIS A 166 7.58 3.40 -19.20
C HIS A 166 6.32 4.12 -19.74
N ALA A 167 5.77 5.05 -18.96
CA ALA A 167 4.69 5.95 -19.31
C ALA A 167 5.30 7.22 -19.90
N TYR A 168 5.17 7.39 -21.21
CA TYR A 168 5.39 8.69 -21.82
C TYR A 168 4.27 9.65 -21.38
N PRO A 169 4.55 10.94 -21.14
CA PRO A 169 3.51 11.91 -20.76
C PRO A 169 2.43 12.05 -21.84
N TRP A 170 1.16 12.07 -21.43
CA TRP A 170 -0.02 12.17 -22.32
C TRP A 170 -0.57 13.59 -22.40
N ASN A 171 -0.62 14.28 -21.26
CA ASN A 171 -0.95 15.68 -21.13
C ASN A 171 -0.51 16.19 -19.75
N GLU A 172 -0.38 17.51 -19.61
CA GLU A 172 0.06 18.17 -18.37
C GLU A 172 -0.83 17.87 -17.16
N THR A 173 -2.14 17.63 -17.39
CA THR A 173 -3.09 17.35 -16.31
C THR A 173 -2.81 16.00 -15.66
N GLN A 174 -2.59 14.98 -16.49
CA GLN A 174 -2.29 13.63 -16.03
C GLN A 174 -0.90 13.54 -15.43
N GLU A 175 0.10 14.19 -16.03
CA GLU A 175 1.47 14.25 -15.49
C GLU A 175 1.47 14.88 -14.09
N ARG A 176 0.77 16.00 -13.92
CA ARG A 176 0.58 16.63 -12.61
C ARG A 176 -0.15 15.72 -11.64
N ALA A 177 -1.26 15.10 -12.07
CA ALA A 177 -2.02 14.17 -11.24
C ALA A 177 -1.15 13.00 -10.73
N TRP A 178 -0.26 12.50 -11.58
CA TRP A 178 0.68 11.44 -11.25
C TRP A 178 1.76 11.90 -10.28
N ASP A 179 2.33 13.08 -10.47
CA ASP A 179 3.29 13.64 -9.51
C ASP A 179 2.67 13.92 -8.14
N ASP A 180 1.46 14.49 -8.12
CA ASP A 180 0.69 14.81 -6.92
C ASP A 180 0.35 13.53 -6.11
N LEU A 181 0.24 12.36 -6.76
CA LEU A 181 0.03 11.06 -6.11
C LEU A 181 1.18 10.69 -5.16
N PHE A 182 2.41 11.14 -5.45
CA PHE A 182 3.63 10.81 -4.71
C PHE A 182 4.14 11.94 -3.82
N GLU A 183 3.37 13.01 -3.66
CA GLU A 183 3.67 14.06 -2.67
C GLU A 183 3.76 13.50 -1.24
N LYS A 184 4.46 14.24 -0.37
CA LYS A 184 4.74 13.81 1.01
C LYS A 184 3.46 13.67 1.84
N ASN A 185 3.54 12.85 2.90
CA ASN A 185 2.41 12.43 3.74
C ASN A 185 1.51 13.58 4.26
N ASP A 186 2.08 14.74 4.57
CA ASP A 186 1.34 15.85 5.21
C ASP A 186 0.56 16.75 4.23
N VAL A 187 0.58 16.44 2.93
CA VAL A 187 -0.24 17.14 1.94
C VAL A 187 -1.53 16.36 1.70
N ARG A 188 -2.68 17.03 1.84
CA ARG A 188 -3.96 16.48 1.40
C ARG A 188 -3.92 16.30 -0.11
N ARG A 189 -3.94 15.05 -0.55
CA ARG A 189 -4.08 14.67 -1.97
C ARG A 189 -5.53 14.84 -2.37
N ASP A 190 -5.84 15.93 -3.08
CA ASP A 190 -7.19 16.17 -3.60
C ASP A 190 -7.56 15.07 -4.61
N PRO A 191 -8.60 14.26 -4.34
CA PRO A 191 -9.06 13.20 -5.23
C PRO A 191 -9.33 13.69 -6.65
N LYS A 192 -9.86 14.91 -6.81
CA LYS A 192 -10.17 15.49 -8.13
C LYS A 192 -8.93 15.73 -8.96
N VAL A 193 -7.81 16.02 -8.30
CA VAL A 193 -6.53 16.31 -8.94
C VAL A 193 -5.77 15.04 -9.25
N VAL A 194 -5.77 14.05 -8.34
CA VAL A 194 -4.98 12.81 -8.50
C VAL A 194 -5.71 11.73 -9.30
N ARG A 195 -7.05 11.73 -9.32
CA ARG A 195 -7.83 10.71 -10.03
C ARG A 195 -7.57 10.65 -11.54
N PRO A 196 -7.34 11.76 -12.27
CA PRO A 196 -6.89 11.70 -13.66
C PRO A 196 -5.65 10.83 -13.89
N ALA A 197 -4.81 10.56 -12.88
CA ALA A 197 -3.71 9.60 -12.99
C ALA A 197 -4.20 8.15 -13.19
N ALA A 198 -5.42 7.81 -12.73
CA ALA A 198 -6.07 6.53 -13.04
C ALA A 198 -6.46 6.39 -14.50
N GLU A 199 -6.60 7.50 -15.22
CA GLU A 199 -6.91 7.55 -16.64
C GLU A 199 -5.64 7.53 -17.51
N MET A 200 -4.44 7.59 -16.91
CA MET A 200 -3.15 7.39 -17.59
C MET A 200 -3.05 5.96 -18.09
N TYR A 201 -3.58 5.78 -19.29
CA TYR A 201 -3.92 4.53 -19.94
C TYR A 201 -4.69 3.53 -19.06
N ASP A 202 -5.98 3.34 -19.38
CA ASP A 202 -6.76 2.10 -19.12
C ASP A 202 -6.05 0.81 -19.64
N GLY A 203 -4.90 0.95 -20.32
CA GLY A 203 -4.09 -0.13 -20.90
C GLY A 203 -2.66 -0.32 -20.35
N PHE A 204 -2.06 0.65 -19.65
CA PHE A 204 -0.60 0.64 -19.40
C PHE A 204 -0.21 0.45 -17.93
N ILE A 205 -0.76 1.23 -17.00
CA ILE A 205 -0.51 1.01 -15.57
C ILE A 205 -1.41 -0.12 -15.10
N LYS A 206 -1.10 -1.35 -15.49
CA LYS A 206 -1.88 -2.52 -15.11
C LYS A 206 -1.31 -3.18 -13.88
N PHE A 207 -2.17 -3.66 -12.99
CA PHE A 207 -1.72 -4.40 -11.81
C PHE A 207 -0.91 -5.64 -12.22
N GLU A 208 -1.25 -6.31 -13.31
CA GLU A 208 -0.47 -7.43 -13.86
C GLU A 208 0.94 -7.08 -14.36
N LEU A 209 1.27 -5.80 -14.53
CA LEU A 209 2.60 -5.34 -14.91
C LEU A 209 3.47 -4.97 -13.70
N ILE A 210 2.92 -4.95 -12.48
CA ILE A 210 3.67 -4.64 -11.26
C ILE A 210 4.91 -5.53 -11.09
N ARG A 211 6.08 -4.94 -10.85
CA ARG A 211 7.32 -5.72 -10.68
C ARG A 211 7.24 -6.58 -9.42
N ARG A 212 7.91 -7.74 -9.43
CA ARG A 212 7.96 -8.67 -8.28
C ARG A 212 8.46 -7.98 -7.01
N LYS A 213 9.41 -7.05 -7.14
CA LYS A 213 9.95 -6.27 -6.02
C LYS A 213 8.89 -5.32 -5.45
N SER A 214 8.24 -4.50 -6.29
CA SER A 214 7.17 -3.59 -5.87
C SER A 214 6.00 -4.36 -5.25
N LEU A 215 5.57 -5.48 -5.86
CA LEU A 215 4.53 -6.33 -5.29
C LEU A 215 4.88 -6.88 -3.91
N ARG A 216 6.15 -7.23 -3.66
CA ARG A 216 6.61 -7.65 -2.33
C ARG A 216 6.52 -6.51 -1.32
N HIS A 217 6.90 -5.29 -1.70
CA HIS A 217 6.77 -4.12 -0.84
C HIS A 217 5.29 -3.76 -0.59
N LEU A 218 4.43 -3.86 -1.61
CA LEU A 218 2.99 -3.69 -1.48
C LEU A 218 2.40 -4.68 -0.48
N CYS A 219 2.68 -5.98 -0.65
CA CYS A 219 2.22 -7.00 0.29
C CYS A 219 2.68 -6.69 1.72
N ARG A 220 3.95 -6.35 1.92
CA ARG A 220 4.45 -5.98 3.26
C ARG A 220 3.77 -4.75 3.83
N SER A 221 3.49 -3.73 3.01
CA SER A 221 2.77 -2.52 3.40
C SER A 221 1.30 -2.80 3.76
N MET A 222 0.75 -3.89 3.22
CA MET A 222 -0.59 -4.38 3.54
C MET A 222 -0.59 -5.38 4.71
N ASN A 223 0.57 -5.63 5.34
CA ASN A 223 0.80 -6.69 6.33
C ASN A 223 0.48 -8.10 5.79
N ILE A 224 0.48 -8.25 4.46
CA ILE A 224 0.37 -9.51 3.75
C ILE A 224 1.75 -10.19 3.76
N PRO A 225 1.80 -11.47 4.12
CA PRO A 225 3.05 -12.21 4.18
C PRO A 225 3.77 -12.41 2.85
N THR A 226 5.11 -12.35 2.93
CA THR A 226 6.01 -12.46 1.77
C THR A 226 7.14 -13.49 1.92
N PHE A 227 7.12 -14.28 3.00
CA PHE A 227 8.13 -15.29 3.34
C PHE A 227 8.12 -16.50 2.38
N PRO A 228 9.26 -17.17 2.21
CA PRO A 228 10.07 -16.92 1.02
C PRO A 228 9.85 -17.96 -0.08
N MET A 229 8.62 -18.38 -0.39
CA MET A 229 8.39 -19.28 -1.55
C MET A 229 7.13 -18.97 -2.35
N LEU A 230 6.46 -17.86 -2.08
CA LEU A 230 5.22 -17.54 -2.78
C LEU A 230 5.52 -16.80 -4.07
N ALA A 231 5.11 -17.43 -5.17
CA ALA A 231 5.25 -16.92 -6.52
C ALA A 231 4.56 -15.57 -6.66
N ARG A 232 4.96 -14.79 -7.67
CA ARG A 232 4.34 -13.50 -8.02
C ARG A 232 2.81 -13.60 -8.06
N LEU A 233 2.31 -14.71 -8.63
CA LEU A 233 0.89 -15.03 -8.71
C LEU A 233 0.21 -15.01 -7.33
N CYS A 234 0.71 -15.79 -6.37
CA CYS A 234 0.10 -15.89 -5.03
C CYS A 234 0.03 -14.54 -4.30
N ASN A 235 1.08 -13.73 -4.40
CA ASN A 235 1.10 -12.40 -3.79
C ASN A 235 0.10 -11.45 -4.47
N GLY A 236 0.03 -11.52 -5.81
CA GLY A 236 -0.97 -10.77 -6.58
C GLY A 236 -2.40 -11.15 -6.21
N THR A 237 -2.68 -12.45 -6.16
CA THR A 237 -3.96 -13.02 -5.72
C THR A 237 -4.36 -12.49 -4.33
N ARG A 238 -3.45 -12.46 -3.36
CA ARG A 238 -3.78 -11.97 -2.01
C ARG A 238 -4.12 -10.50 -1.95
N VAL A 239 -3.35 -9.66 -2.65
CA VAL A 239 -3.64 -8.23 -2.74
C VAL A 239 -5.00 -8.03 -3.37
N ARG A 240 -5.25 -8.73 -4.49
CA ARG A 240 -6.52 -8.69 -5.20
C ARG A 240 -7.68 -9.15 -4.33
N ASP A 241 -7.58 -10.31 -3.68
CA ASP A 241 -8.63 -10.86 -2.83
C ASP A 241 -8.96 -9.94 -1.64
N TYR A 242 -7.96 -9.23 -1.10
CA TYR A 242 -8.16 -8.21 -0.08
C TYR A 242 -8.98 -7.04 -0.62
N TRP A 243 -8.54 -6.45 -1.75
CA TRP A 243 -9.21 -5.29 -2.34
C TRP A 243 -10.57 -5.62 -2.93
N ASN A 244 -10.80 -6.85 -3.39
CA ASN A 244 -12.12 -7.28 -3.86
C ASN A 244 -13.14 -7.28 -2.71
N LEU A 245 -12.76 -7.81 -1.54
CA LEU A 245 -13.59 -7.71 -0.33
C LEU A 245 -13.76 -6.26 0.12
N ALA A 246 -12.68 -5.47 0.06
CA ALA A 246 -12.71 -4.07 0.45
C ALA A 246 -13.70 -3.28 -0.40
N TRP A 247 -13.68 -3.45 -1.73
CA TRP A 247 -14.58 -2.75 -2.63
C TRP A 247 -16.03 -3.21 -2.51
N CYS A 248 -16.31 -4.50 -2.30
CA CYS A 248 -17.67 -4.93 -2.02
C CYS A 248 -18.20 -4.29 -0.72
N GLU A 249 -17.38 -4.18 0.32
CA GLU A 249 -17.74 -3.47 1.54
C GLU A 249 -17.91 -1.96 1.30
N ASP A 250 -17.01 -1.33 0.53
CA ASP A 250 -17.07 0.10 0.20
C ASP A 250 -18.37 0.42 -0.54
N TYR A 251 -18.79 -0.44 -1.46
CA TYR A 251 -20.06 -0.30 -2.15
C TYR A 251 -21.25 -0.29 -1.18
N MET A 252 -21.26 -1.19 -0.18
CA MET A 252 -22.30 -1.17 0.87
C MET A 252 -22.26 0.13 1.69
N VAL A 253 -21.06 0.56 2.11
CA VAL A 253 -20.87 1.74 2.96
C VAL A 253 -21.31 3.03 2.24
N ILE A 254 -21.02 3.15 0.96
CA ILE A 254 -21.39 4.30 0.13
C ILE A 254 -22.91 4.30 -0.13
N THR A 255 -23.43 3.20 -0.68
CA THR A 255 -24.84 3.14 -1.10
C THR A 255 -25.84 3.19 0.05
N GLN A 256 -25.48 2.65 1.22
CA GLN A 256 -26.31 2.67 2.42
C GLN A 256 -25.95 3.82 3.38
N LYS A 257 -24.97 4.66 3.02
CA LYS A 257 -24.46 5.77 3.84
C LYS A 257 -24.06 5.36 5.25
N LEU A 258 -23.42 4.19 5.40
CA LEU A 258 -23.09 3.64 6.72
C LEU A 258 -22.07 4.49 7.47
N HIS A 259 -21.14 5.13 6.76
CA HIS A 259 -20.10 6.00 7.34
C HIS A 259 -20.68 7.16 8.17
N GLU A 260 -21.89 7.64 7.85
CA GLU A 260 -22.59 8.67 8.64
C GLU A 260 -23.09 8.14 10.00
N ARG A 261 -23.31 6.82 10.12
CA ARG A 261 -23.96 6.18 11.27
C ARG A 261 -23.03 5.29 12.11
N MET A 262 -21.87 4.94 11.57
CA MET A 262 -20.84 4.16 12.27
C MET A 262 -20.36 4.89 13.52
N THR A 263 -20.07 4.11 14.58
CA THR A 263 -19.38 4.62 15.76
C THR A 263 -17.96 5.09 15.40
N ASP A 264 -17.32 5.89 16.26
CA ASP A 264 -15.94 6.35 16.02
C ASP A 264 -14.96 5.18 15.82
N GLU A 265 -15.13 4.11 16.59
CA GLU A 265 -14.31 2.90 16.49
C GLU A 265 -14.55 2.14 15.19
N GLU A 266 -15.81 2.04 14.75
CA GLU A 266 -16.19 1.37 13.50
C GLU A 266 -15.67 2.14 12.29
N LEU A 267 -15.83 3.46 12.28
CA LEU A 267 -15.33 4.33 11.24
C LEU A 267 -13.79 4.29 11.18
N TYR A 268 -13.13 4.29 12.35
CA TYR A 268 -11.68 4.17 12.43
C TYR A 268 -11.20 2.83 11.89
N ASP A 269 -11.82 1.71 12.30
CA ASP A 269 -11.47 0.38 11.77
C ASP A 269 -11.67 0.30 10.25
N TYR A 270 -12.78 0.86 9.75
CA TYR A 270 -13.07 0.95 8.32
C TYR A 270 -11.95 1.69 7.57
N ALA A 271 -11.62 2.91 8.00
CA ALA A 271 -10.59 3.75 7.38
C ALA A 271 -9.17 3.14 7.52
N TRP A 272 -8.85 2.53 8.66
CA TRP A 272 -7.56 1.89 8.92
C TRP A 272 -7.32 0.67 8.01
N ARG A 273 -8.38 -0.09 7.69
CA ARG A 273 -8.33 -1.18 6.70
C ARG A 273 -8.18 -0.69 5.26
N ARG A 274 -8.49 0.59 4.97
CA ARG A 274 -8.21 1.24 3.68
C ARG A 274 -6.90 2.01 3.66
N TYR A 275 -6.09 1.91 4.72
CA TYR A 275 -4.82 2.63 4.84
C TYR A 275 -5.00 4.16 4.86
N LEU A 276 -6.16 4.66 5.27
CA LEU A 276 -6.48 6.09 5.31
C LEU A 276 -6.14 6.73 6.67
N ALA A 277 -6.08 5.93 7.73
CA ALA A 277 -5.98 6.42 9.11
C ALA A 277 -4.80 5.80 9.86
N PRO A 278 -3.53 6.17 9.54
CA PRO A 278 -2.39 5.75 10.33
C PRO A 278 -2.58 6.07 11.81
N TYR A 279 -2.21 5.12 12.67
CA TYR A 279 -2.49 5.16 14.10
C TYR A 279 -1.82 6.33 14.82
N ASP A 280 -0.61 6.68 14.42
CA ASP A 280 0.20 7.76 15.00
C ASP A 280 -0.39 9.16 14.79
N LYS A 281 -1.16 9.36 13.72
CA LYS A 281 -1.72 10.68 13.37
C LYS A 281 -2.88 11.11 14.28
N ASN A 282 -3.40 10.21 15.14
CA ASN A 282 -4.44 10.49 16.15
C ASN A 282 -5.60 11.36 15.61
N LEU A 283 -6.15 10.99 14.46
CA LEU A 283 -7.16 11.77 13.74
C LEU A 283 -8.46 11.86 14.56
N ASN A 284 -9.08 13.04 14.57
CA ASN A 284 -10.42 13.21 15.12
C ASN A 284 -11.49 12.70 14.13
N ARG A 285 -12.76 12.59 14.56
CA ARG A 285 -13.86 12.07 13.73
C ARG A 285 -14.05 12.87 12.44
N GLU A 286 -13.94 14.20 12.51
CA GLU A 286 -14.14 15.09 11.35
C GLU A 286 -13.06 14.86 10.28
N GLN A 287 -11.80 14.82 10.68
CA GLN A 287 -10.66 14.51 9.80
C GLN A 287 -10.77 13.10 9.21
N LEU A 288 -11.25 12.14 10.00
CA LEU A 288 -11.45 10.77 9.57
C LEU A 288 -12.55 10.67 8.51
N LEU A 289 -13.68 11.34 8.75
CA LEU A 289 -14.78 11.45 7.78
C LEU A 289 -14.30 12.12 6.49
N GLN A 290 -13.55 13.21 6.60
CA GLN A 290 -12.98 13.88 5.42
C GLN A 290 -12.11 12.93 4.59
N ARG A 291 -11.22 12.14 5.20
CA ARG A 291 -10.41 11.15 4.47
C ARG A 291 -11.24 10.04 3.83
N VAL A 292 -12.33 9.63 4.48
CA VAL A 292 -13.25 8.61 3.96
C VAL A 292 -14.06 9.16 2.78
N GLU A 293 -14.55 10.39 2.86
CA GLU A 293 -15.25 11.07 1.77
C GLU A 293 -14.32 11.35 0.59
N ASP A 294 -13.09 11.81 0.86
CA ASP A 294 -12.05 11.97 -0.16
C ASP A 294 -11.76 10.62 -0.87
N TYR A 295 -11.72 9.52 -0.11
CA TYR A 295 -11.59 8.19 -0.68
C TYR A 295 -12.79 7.79 -1.55
N PHE A 296 -14.03 8.09 -1.15
CA PHE A 296 -15.21 7.82 -1.99
C PHE A 296 -15.19 8.63 -3.28
N GLU A 297 -14.77 9.89 -3.21
CA GLU A 297 -14.58 10.71 -4.39
C GLU A 297 -13.51 10.15 -5.33
N PHE A 298 -12.41 9.62 -4.76
CA PHE A 298 -11.37 8.93 -5.52
C PHE A 298 -11.89 7.69 -6.26
N LEU A 299 -12.75 6.88 -5.61
CA LEU A 299 -13.38 5.72 -6.27
C LEU A 299 -14.23 6.13 -7.48
N GLY A 300 -14.90 7.28 -7.40
CA GLY A 300 -15.61 7.91 -8.51
C GLY A 300 -17.02 7.36 -8.80
N PRO A 301 -17.78 8.02 -9.71
CA PRO A 301 -19.15 7.64 -10.03
C PRO A 301 -19.26 6.27 -10.71
N ASP A 302 -18.31 5.90 -11.58
CA ASP A 302 -18.31 4.60 -12.27
C ASP A 302 -18.28 3.42 -11.28
N PHE A 303 -17.66 3.61 -10.12
CA PHE A 303 -17.65 2.61 -9.05
C PHE A 303 -19.06 2.37 -8.50
N VAL A 304 -19.81 3.43 -8.24
CA VAL A 304 -21.17 3.35 -7.67
C VAL A 304 -22.19 2.93 -8.72
N GLU A 305 -22.11 3.48 -9.93
CA GLU A 305 -23.07 3.23 -11.01
C GLU A 305 -22.87 1.83 -11.62
N GLN A 306 -21.63 1.50 -11.96
CA GLN A 306 -21.29 0.32 -12.76
C GLN A 306 -20.62 -0.79 -11.95
N GLY A 307 -20.12 -0.50 -10.74
CA GLY A 307 -19.25 -1.43 -10.02
C GLY A 307 -17.86 -1.53 -10.65
N LYS A 308 -17.46 -0.54 -11.46
CA LYS A 308 -16.14 -0.52 -12.10
C LYS A 308 -15.09 -0.14 -11.05
N ALA A 309 -14.26 -1.10 -10.66
CA ALA A 309 -13.20 -0.86 -9.72
C ALA A 309 -12.13 0.10 -10.28
N PRO A 310 -11.59 1.02 -9.45
CA PRO A 310 -10.50 1.90 -9.88
C PRO A 310 -9.21 1.11 -10.12
N ASN A 311 -8.27 1.71 -10.84
CA ASN A 311 -6.96 1.11 -11.08
C ASN A 311 -6.26 0.79 -9.74
N LEU A 312 -5.92 -0.48 -9.52
CA LEU A 312 -5.42 -0.94 -8.21
C LEU A 312 -4.03 -0.37 -7.90
N VAL A 313 -3.19 -0.12 -8.91
CA VAL A 313 -1.86 0.49 -8.71
C VAL A 313 -2.04 1.94 -8.26
N ILE A 314 -2.90 2.72 -8.94
CA ILE A 314 -3.14 4.12 -8.56
C ILE A 314 -3.79 4.22 -7.19
N LEU A 315 -4.80 3.37 -6.93
CA LEU A 315 -5.45 3.30 -5.63
C LEU A 315 -4.45 3.00 -4.50
N THR A 316 -3.63 1.97 -4.67
CA THR A 316 -2.67 1.57 -3.62
C THR A 316 -1.59 2.62 -3.41
N ASN A 317 -1.18 3.36 -4.44
CA ASN A 317 -0.31 4.52 -4.27
C ASN A 317 -1.02 5.68 -3.54
N TYR A 318 -2.26 5.98 -3.91
CA TYR A 318 -3.07 7.02 -3.25
C TYR A 318 -3.20 6.77 -1.75
N VAL A 319 -3.64 5.57 -1.35
CA VAL A 319 -3.85 5.27 0.08
C VAL A 319 -2.54 5.09 0.84
N LEU A 320 -1.51 4.49 0.23
CA LEU A 320 -0.21 4.33 0.90
C LEU A 320 0.59 5.64 0.95
N GLY A 321 0.17 6.69 0.24
CA GLY A 321 0.71 8.04 0.44
C GLY A 321 0.58 8.52 1.88
N TYR A 322 -0.43 8.06 2.64
CA TYR A 322 -0.56 8.36 4.08
C TYR A 322 0.51 7.68 4.95
N TYR A 323 1.32 6.81 4.35
CA TYR A 323 2.46 6.13 4.97
C TYR A 323 3.79 6.54 4.32
N ASN A 324 3.80 7.62 3.53
CA ASN A 324 4.98 8.16 2.85
C ASN A 324 5.72 9.17 3.75
N ASP A 325 6.09 8.73 4.94
CA ASP A 325 6.74 9.58 5.94
C ASP A 325 8.23 9.22 6.08
N PRO A 326 9.16 10.08 5.60
CA PRO A 326 10.58 9.90 5.84
C PRO A 326 11.00 10.27 7.27
N ALA A 327 10.17 10.98 8.04
CA ALA A 327 10.44 11.48 9.39
C ALA A 327 9.93 10.57 10.52
N TYR A 328 9.11 9.55 10.24
CA TYR A 328 8.62 8.59 11.26
C TYR A 328 9.72 7.71 11.90
N LEU A 329 11.00 7.98 11.62
CA LEU A 329 12.17 7.54 12.39
C LEU A 329 12.62 8.65 13.36
N GLU A 330 11.66 9.33 14.00
CA GLU A 330 11.84 10.52 14.84
C GLU A 330 12.33 10.24 16.27
N GLU A 331 13.06 9.14 16.47
CA GLU A 331 13.90 8.97 17.65
C GLU A 331 15.34 8.91 17.14
N ASP A 332 16.05 10.04 17.32
CA ASP A 332 17.50 10.26 17.21
C ASP A 332 18.25 9.39 16.17
N ILE A 333 18.93 10.01 15.20
CA ILE A 333 19.80 9.29 14.25
C ILE A 333 20.79 8.34 14.96
N SER A 334 21.14 8.60 16.23
CA SER A 334 21.96 7.69 17.05
C SER A 334 21.28 6.37 17.46
N GLU A 335 19.95 6.28 17.48
CA GLU A 335 19.15 5.06 17.75
C GLU A 335 19.08 4.12 16.52
N LEU A 336 19.20 4.69 15.31
CA LEU A 336 19.33 3.94 14.06
C LEU A 336 20.60 3.09 14.01
N ASP A 337 21.65 3.52 14.74
CA ASP A 337 22.89 2.76 14.93
C ASP A 337 22.81 1.76 16.10
N LYS A 338 21.83 1.88 17.01
CA LYS A 338 21.59 0.92 18.10
C LYS A 338 20.73 -0.27 17.68
N ASN A 339 19.94 -0.14 16.61
CA ASN A 339 19.17 -1.25 16.06
C ASN A 339 20.06 -2.08 15.14
N ASP A 340 20.32 -3.34 15.52
CA ASP A 340 21.02 -4.39 14.75
C ASP A 340 20.46 -4.59 13.33
N TYR A 341 20.79 -3.67 12.42
CA TYR A 341 20.50 -3.69 10.99
C TYR A 341 21.71 -4.17 10.16
N ASP A 342 22.72 -4.77 10.79
CA ASP A 342 23.95 -5.24 10.14
C ASP A 342 23.70 -6.23 8.98
N HIS A 343 22.59 -6.96 9.00
CA HIS A 343 22.23 -7.94 7.97
C HIS A 343 21.29 -7.38 6.88
N LEU A 344 20.87 -6.12 6.98
CA LEU A 344 20.18 -5.37 5.92
C LEU A 344 21.05 -4.22 5.34
N ALA A 345 22.29 -4.12 5.83
CA ALA A 345 23.22 -3.03 5.58
C ALA A 345 23.60 -2.83 4.11
N SER A 346 23.53 -3.85 3.25
CA SER A 346 24.10 -3.71 1.90
C SER A 346 23.16 -3.11 0.85
N TRP A 347 21.83 -3.31 0.90
CA TRP A 347 20.93 -2.90 -0.21
C TRP A 347 19.74 -2.01 0.18
N GLY A 348 19.31 -2.02 1.44
CA GLY A 348 18.18 -1.20 1.91
C GLY A 348 18.63 0.13 2.54
N LYS A 349 19.70 0.07 3.33
CA LYS A 349 20.28 1.24 4.03
C LYS A 349 20.82 2.27 3.03
N ASP A 350 21.45 1.80 1.95
CA ASP A 350 22.07 2.65 0.94
C ASP A 350 21.04 3.41 0.07
N ALA A 351 19.94 2.76 -0.31
CA ALA A 351 18.87 3.41 -1.09
C ALA A 351 17.98 4.35 -0.26
N PHE A 352 17.84 4.07 1.05
CA PHE A 352 17.06 4.89 1.97
C PHE A 352 17.85 6.10 2.49
N LEU A 353 19.12 5.91 2.90
CA LEU A 353 19.98 7.00 3.38
C LEU A 353 20.41 7.96 2.27
N ARG A 354 20.80 7.46 1.08
CA ARG A 354 21.10 8.34 -0.06
C ARG A 354 19.87 9.17 -0.45
N ARG A 355 18.67 8.64 -0.25
CA ARG A 355 17.42 9.33 -0.54
C ARG A 355 17.03 10.34 0.53
N LEU A 356 17.24 10.04 1.80
CA LEU A 356 17.13 11.03 2.89
C LEU A 356 18.11 12.19 2.67
N GLU A 357 19.34 11.91 2.20
CA GLU A 357 20.31 12.95 1.80
C GLU A 357 19.90 13.73 0.54
N PHE A 358 19.32 13.07 -0.47
CA PHE A 358 18.93 13.72 -1.74
C PHE A 358 17.60 14.49 -1.66
N GLU A 359 16.65 14.05 -0.83
CA GLU A 359 15.32 14.66 -0.72
C GLU A 359 15.21 15.61 0.48
N ASN A 360 16.02 15.44 1.53
CA ASN A 360 15.93 16.21 2.78
C ASN A 360 17.29 16.59 3.43
N GLY A 361 18.42 16.24 2.83
CA GLY A 361 19.75 16.53 3.38
C GLY A 361 20.45 17.72 2.70
N PRO A 362 21.62 18.15 3.21
CA PRO A 362 22.38 19.29 2.67
C PRO A 362 22.81 19.11 1.20
N LEU A 363 22.77 17.88 0.68
CA LEU A 363 23.04 17.60 -0.73
C LEU A 363 21.91 18.10 -1.64
N ARG A 364 20.64 18.04 -1.19
CA ARG A 364 19.49 18.59 -1.92
C ARG A 364 19.66 20.08 -2.15
N ASP A 365 19.96 20.83 -1.10
CA ASP A 365 20.11 22.28 -1.15
C ASP A 365 21.26 22.69 -2.09
N GLN A 366 22.34 21.89 -2.11
CA GLN A 366 23.45 22.08 -3.03
C GLN A 366 23.07 21.80 -4.49
N VAL A 367 22.25 20.77 -4.75
CA VAL A 367 21.77 20.41 -6.09
C VAL A 367 20.74 21.43 -6.60
N GLU A 368 19.80 21.88 -5.76
CA GLU A 368 18.85 22.96 -6.09
C GLU A 368 19.60 24.26 -6.40
N ALA A 369 20.55 24.67 -5.55
CA ALA A 369 21.37 25.86 -5.78
C ALA A 369 22.20 25.76 -7.08
N HIS A 370 22.77 24.59 -7.36
CA HIS A 370 23.51 24.35 -8.60
C HIS A 370 22.60 24.39 -9.83
N THR A 371 21.39 23.84 -9.73
CA THR A 371 20.41 23.82 -10.83
C THR A 371 19.90 25.23 -11.14
N GLN A 372 19.59 26.03 -10.11
CA GLN A 372 19.23 27.44 -10.26
C GLN A 372 20.36 28.26 -10.91
N ARG A 373 21.61 27.98 -10.54
CA ARG A 373 22.78 28.60 -11.17
C ARG A 373 22.90 28.26 -12.66
N LEU A 374 22.68 27.00 -13.05
CA LEU A 374 22.68 26.57 -14.45
C LEU A 374 21.54 27.21 -15.25
N LEU A 375 20.34 27.30 -14.68
CA LEU A 375 19.20 27.98 -15.31
C LEU A 375 19.47 29.47 -15.53
N ALA A 376 20.04 30.15 -14.54
CA ALA A 376 20.44 31.55 -14.65
C ALA A 376 21.53 31.76 -15.72
N GLN A 377 22.50 30.86 -15.82
CA GLN A 377 23.53 30.90 -16.85
C GLN A 377 22.97 30.68 -18.25
N ARG A 378 22.01 29.76 -18.42
CA ARG A 378 21.32 29.52 -19.70
C ARG A 378 20.47 30.73 -20.11
N ALA A 379 19.70 31.30 -19.18
CA ALA A 379 18.92 32.51 -19.44
C ALA A 379 19.81 33.73 -19.77
N ALA A 380 20.99 33.84 -19.17
CA ALA A 380 21.96 34.88 -19.49
C ALA A 380 22.60 34.67 -20.87
N ALA A 381 22.89 33.42 -21.25
CA ALA A 381 23.40 33.08 -22.58
C ALA A 381 22.37 33.32 -23.68
N GLU A 382 21.09 32.99 -23.45
CA GLU A 382 19.97 33.29 -24.35
C GLU A 382 19.72 34.79 -24.49
N LYS A 383 19.88 35.56 -23.40
CA LYS A 383 19.85 37.02 -23.49
C LYS A 383 21.03 37.56 -24.28
N ALA A 384 22.24 37.03 -24.11
CA ALA A 384 23.42 37.47 -24.84
C ALA A 384 23.37 37.16 -26.34
N THR A 385 22.72 36.06 -26.75
CA THR A 385 22.42 35.79 -28.17
C THR A 385 21.27 36.64 -28.69
N ALA A 386 20.30 37.02 -27.85
CA ALA A 386 19.22 37.94 -28.22
C ALA A 386 19.65 39.42 -28.31
N THR A 387 20.67 39.86 -27.55
CA THR A 387 21.28 41.20 -27.64
C THR A 387 22.54 41.25 -28.51
N GLY A 388 22.85 40.16 -29.24
CA GLY A 388 23.94 40.07 -30.19
C GLY A 388 23.71 40.94 -31.43
N THR A 389 24.22 42.16 -31.36
CA THR A 389 24.36 43.17 -32.39
C THR A 389 24.87 42.60 -33.71
N VAL A 390 24.14 42.89 -34.79
CA VAL A 390 24.67 42.91 -36.15
C VAL A 390 25.74 44.02 -36.20
N THR A 391 27.00 43.63 -36.17
CA THR A 391 28.09 44.41 -36.79
C THR A 391 28.89 43.45 -37.64
N GLY A 392 28.70 43.55 -38.95
CA GLY A 392 29.58 42.91 -39.90
C GLY A 392 30.99 43.46 -39.76
N ASP A 393 31.97 42.58 -39.88
CA ASP A 393 32.98 42.72 -40.92
C ASP A 393 33.64 41.37 -41.17
N GLY A 394 33.87 41.09 -42.45
CA GLY A 394 34.10 39.75 -42.96
C GLY A 394 35.49 39.17 -42.71
N SER A 395 35.58 37.85 -42.79
CA SER A 395 36.34 37.19 -43.86
C SER A 395 36.35 35.66 -43.68
N PHE A 396 36.06 35.00 -44.80
CA PHE A 396 36.54 33.68 -45.20
C PHE A 396 36.25 32.45 -44.32
N ALA A 397 35.21 31.71 -44.74
CA ALA A 397 35.28 30.25 -44.76
C ALA A 397 36.39 29.78 -45.73
N PRO A 398 36.86 28.53 -45.58
CA PRO A 398 36.26 27.55 -46.46
C PRO A 398 35.87 26.24 -45.77
N ARG A 399 34.77 25.69 -46.30
CA ARG A 399 34.27 24.33 -46.11
C ARG A 399 35.27 23.30 -46.62
N LEU A 400 35.40 22.20 -45.89
CA LEU A 400 35.62 20.83 -46.37
C LEU A 400 35.01 19.91 -45.29
N ALA A 401 34.45 18.74 -45.54
CA ALA A 401 33.86 18.06 -46.69
C ALA A 401 33.19 16.81 -46.08
#